data_AF-A0A285BQ00-F1
#
_entry.id   AF-A0A285BQ00-F1
#
_cell.length_a   1.000
_cell.length_b   1.000
_cell.length_c   1.000
_cell.angle_alpha   90.00
_cell.angle_beta   90.00
_cell.angle_gamma   90.00
#
_symmetry.space_group_name_H-M   'P 1'
#
loop_
_entity.id
_entity.type
_entity.pdbx_description
1 polymer ?
#
loop_
_entity_poly.entity_id
_entity_poly.type
_entity_poly.pdbx_seq_one_letter_code
_entity_poly.pdbx_strand_id
1 'polypeptide(L)'
;MSPPPPPLGRSRRRAAQAFDAALDDAELVAARAALAQGRWQAARTLLAHTGDEWDLRGHRVTVLAMEPYSAAWARDWLLAEPESADAAVLLALAQVQRALRGKEKTDRAREACRTAADRVPADPTPWLGMLLLEQGSTAAENAVRLFEQIRVRFADHHHAHHLMVARLAEHRAAAGPDPLHEVYDFANWAAEQAPADSPLAILPVIAHAERYRVLAAAGHEPADPAASGHWVGRRARQVMKSAFDWWLEWEHEGHPRRLVDLNFLAHAKVCEGRGAEAAALFHRIGEHPTPAPWSYPDRDPYPAFRAARDHALGTV
;
A
#
# COMPACT_ATOMS: atom_id res chain seq x y z
N MET A 1 -36.78 2.43 -30.16
CA MET A 1 -36.68 2.65 -28.71
C MET A 1 -35.22 2.47 -28.32
N SER A 2 -34.53 3.55 -27.93
CA SER A 2 -33.14 3.46 -27.47
C SER A 2 -33.09 2.86 -26.06
N PRO A 3 -32.11 2.00 -25.73
CA PRO A 3 -31.99 1.43 -24.40
C PRO A 3 -31.62 2.52 -23.38
N PRO A 4 -32.04 2.39 -22.12
CA PRO A 4 -31.73 3.38 -21.09
C PRO A 4 -30.22 3.37 -20.80
N PRO A 5 -29.61 4.53 -20.49
CA PRO A 5 -28.20 4.60 -20.12
C PRO A 5 -27.93 3.78 -18.85
N PRO A 6 -26.75 3.14 -18.74
CA PRO A 6 -26.43 2.30 -17.60
C PRO A 6 -26.31 3.15 -16.31
N PRO A 7 -26.65 2.60 -15.14
CA PRO A 7 -26.62 3.32 -13.88
C PRO A 7 -25.17 3.56 -13.41
N LEU A 8 -24.63 4.75 -13.68
CA LEU A 8 -23.25 5.16 -13.35
C LEU A 8 -22.94 5.26 -11.83
N GLY A 9 -23.92 5.00 -10.95
CA GLY A 9 -23.79 5.20 -9.50
C GLY A 9 -23.70 3.94 -8.63
N ARG A 10 -24.19 2.77 -9.10
CA ARG A 10 -24.26 1.55 -8.26
C ARG A 10 -22.97 0.72 -8.30
N SER A 11 -22.29 0.64 -9.43
CA SER A 11 -21.04 -0.12 -9.58
C SER A 11 -19.89 0.49 -8.79
N ARG A 12 -19.68 1.81 -8.89
CA ARG A 12 -18.66 2.55 -8.13
C ARG A 12 -18.84 2.41 -6.61
N ARG A 13 -20.07 2.38 -6.11
CA ARG A 13 -20.36 2.23 -4.67
C ARG A 13 -20.09 0.80 -4.17
N ARG A 14 -20.38 -0.23 -4.99
CA ARG A 14 -19.99 -1.63 -4.70
C ARG A 14 -18.48 -1.84 -4.77
N ALA A 15 -17.79 -1.25 -5.74
CA ALA A 15 -16.33 -1.33 -5.84
C ALA A 15 -15.63 -0.62 -4.66
N ALA A 16 -16.14 0.54 -4.21
CA ALA A 16 -15.66 1.20 -3.00
C ALA A 16 -15.94 0.41 -1.71
N GLN A 17 -16.92 -0.50 -1.75
CA GLN A 17 -17.25 -1.40 -0.65
C GLN A 17 -16.50 -2.74 -0.71
N ALA A 18 -15.79 -3.01 -1.81
CA ALA A 18 -15.05 -4.24 -2.02
C ALA A 18 -13.58 -4.18 -1.56
N PHE A 19 -13.02 -2.98 -1.42
CA PHE A 19 -11.66 -2.78 -0.93
C PHE A 19 -11.71 -2.20 0.48
N ASP A 20 -11.34 -3.00 1.46
CA ASP A 20 -11.14 -2.52 2.82
C ASP A 20 -9.65 -2.30 3.09
N ALA A 21 -9.26 -1.04 3.34
CA ALA A 21 -7.88 -0.69 3.67
C ALA A 21 -7.40 -1.29 5.00
N ALA A 22 -8.31 -1.72 5.89
CA ALA A 22 -7.99 -2.43 7.12
C ALA A 22 -7.62 -3.90 6.89
N LEU A 23 -7.77 -4.40 5.66
CA LEU A 23 -7.48 -5.79 5.29
C LEU A 23 -8.25 -6.75 6.21
N ASP A 24 -7.55 -7.58 6.97
CA ASP A 24 -8.11 -8.54 7.92
C ASP A 24 -7.97 -8.12 9.39
N ASP A 25 -7.53 -6.90 9.67
CA ASP A 25 -7.43 -6.34 11.03
C ASP A 25 -8.82 -5.98 11.58
N ALA A 26 -9.47 -6.95 12.22
CA ALA A 26 -10.80 -6.80 12.78
C ALA A 26 -10.89 -5.72 13.89
N GLU A 27 -9.83 -5.53 14.66
CA GLU A 27 -9.78 -4.49 15.70
C GLU A 27 -9.77 -3.09 15.07
N LEU A 28 -8.98 -2.92 14.00
CA LEU A 28 -8.95 -1.69 13.21
C LEU A 28 -10.30 -1.40 12.54
N VAL A 29 -10.96 -2.42 11.97
CA VAL A 29 -12.31 -2.27 11.41
C VAL A 29 -13.29 -1.76 12.48
N ALA A 30 -13.28 -2.35 13.68
CA ALA A 30 -14.14 -1.96 14.78
C ALA A 30 -13.84 -0.53 15.28
N ALA A 31 -12.56 -0.19 15.46
CA ALA A 31 -12.14 1.14 15.90
C ALA A 31 -12.48 2.22 14.87
N ARG A 32 -12.30 1.94 13.58
CA ARG A 32 -12.67 2.85 12.48
C ARG A 32 -14.18 3.08 12.43
N ALA A 33 -14.99 2.03 12.60
CA ALA A 33 -16.44 2.16 12.66
C ALA A 33 -16.91 3.00 13.88
N ALA A 34 -16.26 2.85 15.03
CA ALA A 34 -16.52 3.69 16.20
C ALA A 34 -16.07 5.15 15.99
N LEU A 35 -14.91 5.36 15.37
CA LEU A 35 -14.39 6.69 15.03
C LEU A 35 -15.32 7.41 14.05
N ALA A 36 -15.89 6.73 13.07
CA ALA A 36 -16.89 7.29 12.15
C ALA A 36 -18.16 7.81 12.86
N GLN A 37 -18.44 7.31 14.07
CA GLN A 37 -19.54 7.73 14.94
C GLN A 37 -19.11 8.77 15.99
N GLY A 38 -17.89 9.30 15.92
CA GLY A 38 -17.34 10.27 16.88
C GLY A 38 -16.79 9.67 18.18
N ARG A 39 -16.75 8.34 18.31
CA ARG A 39 -16.23 7.63 19.49
C ARG A 39 -14.72 7.40 19.37
N TRP A 40 -13.93 8.47 19.45
CA TRP A 40 -12.47 8.42 19.31
C TRP A 40 -11.76 7.58 20.38
N GLN A 41 -12.41 7.26 21.49
CA GLN A 41 -11.86 6.41 22.55
C GLN A 41 -11.51 5.01 22.06
N ALA A 42 -12.23 4.49 21.06
CA ALA A 42 -11.90 3.19 20.46
C ALA A 42 -10.57 3.23 19.70
N ALA A 43 -10.32 4.32 18.94
CA ALA A 43 -9.03 4.54 18.28
C ALA A 43 -7.91 4.72 19.29
N ARG A 44 -8.17 5.44 20.39
CA ARG A 44 -7.23 5.58 21.51
C ARG A 44 -6.82 4.22 22.10
N THR A 45 -7.79 3.39 22.46
CA THR A 45 -7.50 2.05 23.02
C THR A 45 -6.73 1.18 22.02
N LEU A 46 -7.12 1.20 20.74
CA LEU A 46 -6.42 0.46 19.69
C LEU A 46 -4.95 0.88 19.57
N LEU A 47 -4.68 2.19 19.48
CA LEU A 47 -3.31 2.69 19.31
C LEU A 47 -2.46 2.46 20.56
N ALA A 48 -3.05 2.59 21.76
CA ALA A 48 -2.36 2.26 23.01
C ALA A 48 -1.96 0.77 23.09
N HIS A 49 -2.82 -0.15 22.66
CA HIS A 49 -2.49 -1.59 22.61
C HIS A 49 -1.49 -1.93 21.49
N THR A 50 -1.49 -1.16 20.39
CA THR A 50 -0.55 -1.35 19.29
C THR A 50 0.88 -1.01 19.71
N GLY A 51 1.04 0.02 20.55
CA GLY A 51 2.34 0.43 21.07
C GLY A 51 3.33 0.76 19.95
N ASP A 52 4.50 0.13 20.03
CA ASP A 52 5.67 0.38 19.17
C ASP A 52 5.83 -0.67 18.05
N GLU A 53 4.80 -1.47 17.76
CA GLU A 53 4.80 -2.32 16.57
C GLU A 53 4.68 -1.45 15.31
N TRP A 54 5.80 -0.94 14.81
CA TRP A 54 5.81 0.21 13.89
C TRP A 54 5.06 0.00 12.58
N ASP A 55 5.15 -1.18 11.95
CA ASP A 55 4.37 -1.45 10.73
C ASP A 55 2.86 -1.56 11.03
N LEU A 56 2.49 -2.16 12.19
CA LEU A 56 1.08 -2.27 12.60
C LEU A 56 0.52 -0.89 12.97
N ARG A 57 1.28 -0.10 13.72
CA ARG A 57 0.96 1.28 14.07
C ARG A 57 0.81 2.14 12.83
N GLY A 58 1.79 2.12 11.93
CA GLY A 58 1.76 2.87 10.68
C GLY A 58 0.56 2.49 9.81
N HIS A 59 0.23 1.19 9.72
CA HIS A 59 -0.96 0.71 9.03
C HIS A 59 -2.25 1.23 9.68
N ARG A 60 -2.45 0.98 10.98
CA ARG A 60 -3.67 1.37 11.72
C ARG A 60 -3.91 2.87 11.68
N VAL A 61 -2.89 3.69 11.95
CA VAL A 61 -3.01 5.16 11.88
C VAL A 61 -3.36 5.61 10.46
N THR A 62 -2.70 5.07 9.43
CA THR A 62 -2.97 5.47 8.03
C THR A 62 -4.42 5.17 7.65
N VAL A 63 -4.95 4.00 8.06
CA VAL A 63 -6.32 3.59 7.76
C VAL A 63 -7.33 4.42 8.55
N LEU A 64 -7.11 4.67 9.84
CA LEU A 64 -7.98 5.55 10.63
C LEU A 64 -8.03 6.96 10.05
N ALA A 65 -6.88 7.49 9.61
CA ALA A 65 -6.76 8.81 9.01
C ALA A 65 -7.53 8.98 7.69
N MET A 66 -7.88 7.88 7.00
CA MET A 66 -8.68 7.94 5.77
C MET A 66 -10.14 8.35 6.05
N GLU A 67 -10.63 8.19 7.29
CA GLU A 67 -11.99 8.54 7.67
C GLU A 67 -12.25 10.05 7.51
N PRO A 68 -13.38 10.46 6.90
CA PRO A 68 -13.62 11.86 6.54
C PRO A 68 -13.50 12.86 7.70
N TYR A 69 -13.90 12.44 8.91
CA TYR A 69 -13.92 13.27 10.12
C TYR A 69 -12.76 12.97 11.08
N SER A 70 -11.79 12.13 10.70
CA SER A 70 -10.66 11.76 11.58
C SER A 70 -9.90 12.99 12.11
N ALA A 71 -9.70 14.02 11.29
CA ALA A 71 -9.02 15.25 11.73
C ALA A 71 -9.84 16.07 12.74
N ALA A 72 -11.18 15.99 12.72
CA ALA A 72 -12.01 16.66 13.72
C ALA A 72 -11.95 15.89 15.04
N TRP A 73 -12.13 14.57 15.00
CA TRP A 73 -12.10 13.72 16.19
C TRP A 73 -10.72 13.66 16.84
N ALA A 74 -9.63 13.71 16.07
CA ALA A 74 -8.28 13.82 16.64
C ALA A 74 -8.05 15.17 17.36
N ARG A 75 -8.69 16.26 16.91
CA ARG A 75 -8.66 17.54 17.64
C ARG A 75 -9.47 17.48 18.92
N ASP A 76 -10.65 16.88 18.91
CA ASP A 76 -11.47 16.70 20.11
C ASP A 76 -10.74 15.81 21.14
N TRP A 77 -10.05 14.77 20.66
CA TRP A 77 -9.17 13.97 21.51
C TRP A 77 -8.04 14.83 22.10
N LEU A 78 -7.33 15.64 21.32
CA LEU A 78 -6.30 16.56 21.85
C LEU A 78 -6.87 17.63 22.81
N LEU A 79 -8.14 18.02 22.69
CA LEU A 79 -8.77 18.91 23.68
C LEU A 79 -8.96 18.20 25.03
N ALA A 80 -9.30 16.91 25.00
CA ALA A 80 -9.44 16.10 26.21
C ALA A 80 -8.08 15.65 26.79
N GLU A 81 -7.12 15.35 25.92
CA GLU A 81 -5.78 14.84 26.26
C GLU A 81 -4.69 15.59 25.45
N PRO A 82 -4.29 16.80 25.86
CA PRO A 82 -3.37 17.66 25.09
C PRO A 82 -1.98 17.07 24.82
N GLU A 83 -1.52 16.23 25.74
CA GLU A 83 -0.22 15.56 25.69
C GLU A 83 -0.28 14.21 24.95
N SER A 84 -1.44 13.83 24.40
CA SER A 84 -1.57 12.57 23.67
C SER A 84 -0.78 12.60 22.36
N ALA A 85 0.29 11.80 22.31
CA ALA A 85 1.08 11.61 21.10
C ALA A 85 0.27 10.91 20.00
N ASP A 86 -0.49 9.86 20.33
CA ASP A 86 -1.32 9.14 19.38
C ASP A 86 -2.34 10.05 18.69
N ALA A 87 -2.96 10.95 19.45
CA ALA A 87 -3.89 11.93 18.91
C ALA A 87 -3.20 12.91 17.95
N ALA A 88 -1.98 13.34 18.28
CA ALA A 88 -1.17 14.21 17.43
C ALA A 88 -0.75 13.51 16.12
N VAL A 89 -0.30 12.25 16.19
CA VAL A 89 0.03 11.45 15.01
C VAL A 89 -1.20 11.23 14.13
N LEU A 90 -2.34 10.84 14.71
CA LEU A 90 -3.59 10.65 13.97
C LEU A 90 -4.06 11.95 13.30
N LEU A 91 -3.97 13.09 14.00
CA LEU A 91 -4.28 14.40 13.41
C LEU A 91 -3.37 14.71 12.22
N ALA A 92 -2.06 14.49 12.36
CA ALA A 92 -1.10 14.73 11.29
C ALA A 92 -1.41 13.89 10.04
N LEU A 93 -1.63 12.59 10.20
CA LEU A 93 -1.96 11.71 9.08
C LEU A 93 -3.34 12.01 8.48
N ALA A 94 -4.33 12.43 9.29
CA ALA A 94 -5.61 12.88 8.77
C ALA A 94 -5.47 14.17 7.94
N GLN A 95 -4.56 15.07 8.30
CA GLN A 95 -4.23 16.24 7.47
C GLN A 95 -3.53 15.84 6.17
N VAL A 96 -2.61 14.88 6.21
CA VAL A 96 -2.00 14.28 5.00
C VAL A 96 -3.07 13.76 4.06
N GLN A 97 -4.01 12.94 4.55
CA GLN A 97 -5.10 12.40 3.74
C GLN A 97 -6.01 13.49 3.15
N ARG A 98 -6.25 14.57 3.90
CA ARG A 98 -6.97 15.74 3.38
C ARG A 98 -6.20 16.47 2.29
N ALA A 99 -4.88 16.64 2.46
CA ALA A 99 -4.03 17.30 1.47
C ALA A 99 -3.97 16.50 0.16
N LEU A 100 -3.81 15.18 0.24
CA LEU A 100 -3.87 14.27 -0.92
C LEU A 100 -5.21 14.34 -1.67
N ARG A 101 -6.30 14.66 -0.96
CA ARG A 101 -7.65 14.88 -1.55
C ARG A 101 -7.89 16.32 -2.01
N GLY A 102 -6.89 17.21 -1.95
CA GLY A 102 -7.01 18.63 -2.29
C GLY A 102 -7.84 19.46 -1.30
N LYS A 103 -8.08 18.95 -0.08
CA LYS A 103 -8.90 19.59 0.97
C LYS A 103 -8.08 20.24 2.10
N GLU A 104 -6.76 20.25 1.96
CA GLU A 104 -5.82 20.91 2.88
C GLU A 104 -4.56 21.30 2.11
N LYS A 105 -3.80 22.29 2.61
CA LYS A 105 -2.50 22.66 2.05
C LYS A 105 -1.44 21.63 2.46
N THR A 106 -0.65 21.17 1.50
CA THR A 106 0.47 20.23 1.73
C THR A 106 1.43 20.71 2.83
N ASP A 107 1.75 22.01 2.86
CA ASP A 107 2.67 22.56 3.87
C ASP A 107 2.14 22.48 5.29
N ARG A 108 0.82 22.65 5.49
CA ARG A 108 0.19 22.49 6.81
C ARG A 108 0.21 21.05 7.28
N ALA A 109 -0.09 20.11 6.38
CA ALA A 109 0.02 18.69 6.69
C ALA A 109 1.47 18.29 7.04
N ARG A 110 2.45 18.82 6.30
CA ARG A 110 3.89 18.66 6.60
C ARG A 110 4.26 19.21 7.97
N GLU A 111 3.75 20.39 8.33
CA GLU A 111 3.98 21.00 9.64
C GLU A 111 3.40 20.15 10.78
N ALA A 112 2.16 19.67 10.63
CA ALA A 112 1.56 18.79 11.62
C ALA A 112 2.34 17.46 11.77
N CYS A 113 2.83 16.88 10.67
CA CYS A 113 3.73 15.73 10.74
C CYS A 113 5.03 16.02 11.48
N ARG A 114 5.66 17.19 11.26
CA ARG A 114 6.85 17.60 12.02
C ARG A 114 6.56 17.74 13.51
N THR A 115 5.49 18.44 13.87
CA THR A 115 5.06 18.58 15.27
C THR A 115 4.79 17.22 15.92
N ALA A 116 4.17 16.29 15.19
CA ALA A 116 3.96 14.93 15.68
C ALA A 116 5.28 14.15 15.83
N ALA A 117 6.21 14.27 14.88
CA ALA A 117 7.54 13.67 14.97
C ALA A 117 8.36 14.20 16.15
N ASP A 118 8.25 15.49 16.49
CA ASP A 118 8.92 16.08 17.64
C ASP A 118 8.37 15.53 18.98
N ARG A 119 7.07 15.17 19.02
CA ARG A 119 6.42 14.58 20.21
C ARG A 119 6.75 13.12 20.41
N VAL A 120 6.90 12.35 19.33
CA VAL A 120 7.27 10.92 19.35
C VAL A 120 8.43 10.65 18.41
N PRO A 121 9.67 10.99 18.82
CA PRO A 121 10.84 10.93 17.93
C PRO A 121 11.17 9.52 17.43
N ALA A 122 10.76 8.47 18.13
CA ALA A 122 10.98 7.08 17.73
C ALA A 122 9.97 6.59 16.68
N ASP A 123 8.77 7.18 16.60
CA ASP A 123 7.70 6.73 15.72
C ASP A 123 8.00 7.12 14.26
N PRO A 124 8.09 6.17 13.32
CA PRO A 124 8.29 6.48 11.90
C PRO A 124 7.02 7.00 11.21
N THR A 125 5.84 6.85 11.81
CA THR A 125 4.53 7.13 11.18
C THR A 125 4.38 8.59 10.72
N PRO A 126 4.80 9.62 11.48
CA PRO A 126 4.75 11.01 10.99
C PRO A 126 5.62 11.23 9.75
N TRP A 127 6.76 10.55 9.65
CA TRP A 127 7.66 10.59 8.49
C TRP A 127 7.06 9.87 7.28
N LEU A 128 6.41 8.72 7.51
CA LEU A 128 5.60 8.03 6.51
C LEU A 128 4.51 8.95 5.94
N GLY A 129 3.84 9.72 6.79
CA GLY A 129 2.86 10.74 6.38
C GLY A 129 3.44 11.79 5.44
N MET A 130 4.65 12.29 5.72
CA MET A 130 5.34 13.22 4.82
C MET A 130 5.78 12.54 3.52
N LEU A 131 6.24 11.28 3.56
CA LEU A 131 6.63 10.52 2.37
C LEU A 131 5.43 10.30 1.42
N LEU A 132 4.24 10.06 1.96
CA LEU A 132 3.00 9.95 1.19
C LEU A 132 2.69 11.24 0.40
N LEU A 133 2.95 12.42 0.97
CA LEU A 133 2.77 13.70 0.27
C LEU A 133 3.70 13.87 -0.93
N GLU A 134 4.85 13.18 -0.95
CA GLU A 134 5.81 13.29 -2.05
C GLU A 134 5.51 12.37 -3.24
N GLN A 135 4.57 11.40 -3.12
CA GLN A 135 4.30 10.43 -4.19
C GLN A 135 3.83 11.05 -5.51
N GLY A 136 3.28 12.26 -5.50
CA GLY A 136 2.92 13.03 -6.71
C GLY A 136 3.87 14.20 -7.04
N SER A 137 4.96 14.35 -6.30
CA SER A 137 5.92 15.45 -6.41
C SER A 137 7.11 15.07 -7.28
N THR A 138 7.57 15.99 -8.13
CA THR A 138 8.80 15.80 -8.94
C THR A 138 10.09 15.98 -8.14
N ALA A 139 10.02 16.44 -6.88
CA ALA A 139 11.21 16.66 -6.04
C ALA A 139 11.73 15.33 -5.45
N ALA A 140 12.61 14.64 -6.17
CA ALA A 140 13.15 13.33 -5.76
C ALA A 140 13.91 13.36 -4.42
N GLU A 141 14.73 14.38 -4.19
CA GLU A 141 15.61 14.50 -3.02
C GLU A 141 14.87 14.49 -1.68
N ASN A 142 13.67 15.10 -1.63
CA ASN A 142 12.88 15.17 -0.41
C ASN A 142 12.36 13.78 0.01
N ALA A 143 11.91 12.96 -0.94
CA ALA A 143 11.41 11.62 -0.65
C ALA A 143 12.50 10.72 -0.09
N VAL A 144 13.71 10.75 -0.66
CA VAL A 144 14.86 9.99 -0.16
C VAL A 144 15.20 10.41 1.27
N ARG A 145 15.27 11.72 1.56
CA ARG A 145 15.54 12.20 2.93
C ARG A 145 14.49 11.75 3.94
N LEU A 146 13.21 11.77 3.57
CA LEU A 146 12.11 11.31 4.43
C LEU A 146 12.17 9.80 4.66
N PHE A 147 12.48 9.04 3.61
CA PHE A 147 12.65 7.61 3.69
C PHE A 147 13.82 7.21 4.61
N GLU A 148 14.96 7.92 4.54
CA GLU A 148 16.06 7.70 5.48
C GLU A 148 15.67 8.00 6.94
N GLN A 149 14.83 9.01 7.17
CA GLN A 149 14.29 9.27 8.52
C GLN A 149 13.41 8.11 9.03
N ILE A 150 12.67 7.46 8.15
CA ILE A 150 11.92 6.24 8.50
C ILE A 150 12.89 5.11 8.81
N ARG A 151 13.88 4.86 7.95
CA ARG A 151 14.83 3.75 8.09
C ARG A 151 15.70 3.84 9.34
N VAL A 152 16.07 5.05 9.77
CA VAL A 152 16.80 5.25 11.04
C VAL A 152 15.98 4.81 12.25
N ARG A 153 14.64 4.83 12.16
CA ARG A 153 13.71 4.44 13.23
C ARG A 153 13.28 2.98 13.12
N PHE A 154 12.98 2.56 11.91
CA PHE A 154 12.56 1.20 11.59
C PHE A 154 13.03 0.83 10.18
N ALA A 155 14.14 0.09 10.13
CA ALA A 155 14.94 -0.12 8.93
C ALA A 155 14.21 -0.87 7.82
N ASP A 156 13.27 -1.74 8.19
CA ASP A 156 12.52 -2.63 7.31
C ASP A 156 11.05 -2.21 7.13
N HIS A 157 10.70 -0.96 7.48
CA HIS A 157 9.33 -0.46 7.40
C HIS A 157 8.68 -0.73 6.04
N HIS A 158 7.74 -1.67 6.00
CA HIS A 158 7.19 -2.25 4.78
C HIS A 158 6.52 -1.22 3.88
N HIS A 159 5.59 -0.45 4.45
CA HIS A 159 4.84 0.53 3.68
C HIS A 159 5.75 1.59 3.04
N ALA A 160 6.80 2.04 3.75
CA ALA A 160 7.73 3.03 3.24
C ALA A 160 8.53 2.51 2.04
N HIS A 161 8.97 1.24 2.07
CA HIS A 161 9.67 0.62 0.95
C HIS A 161 8.78 0.50 -0.28
N HIS A 162 7.51 0.11 -0.12
CA HIS A 162 6.55 0.08 -1.23
C HIS A 162 6.39 1.46 -1.89
N LEU A 163 6.29 2.53 -1.08
CA LEU A 163 6.20 3.89 -1.58
C LEU A 163 7.46 4.32 -2.34
N MET A 164 8.64 3.88 -1.91
CA MET A 164 9.89 4.14 -2.63
C MET A 164 9.97 3.36 -3.93
N VAL A 165 9.54 2.09 -3.96
CA VAL A 165 9.47 1.30 -5.19
C VAL A 165 8.52 1.95 -6.21
N ALA A 166 7.30 2.31 -5.80
CA ALA A 166 6.33 2.96 -6.66
C ALA A 166 6.86 4.28 -7.22
N ARG A 167 7.52 5.10 -6.38
CA ARG A 167 8.15 6.35 -6.82
C ARG A 167 9.29 6.12 -7.81
N LEU A 168 10.23 5.25 -7.48
CA LEU A 168 11.38 4.97 -8.34
C LEU A 168 10.93 4.40 -9.68
N ALA A 169 9.87 3.59 -9.72
CA ALA A 169 9.33 3.05 -10.96
C ALA A 169 8.89 4.12 -11.96
N GLU A 170 8.43 5.29 -11.50
CA GLU A 170 8.01 6.43 -12.34
C GLU A 170 9.19 7.10 -13.06
N HIS A 171 10.42 6.92 -12.56
CA HIS A 171 11.59 7.52 -13.17
C HIS A 171 11.76 7.00 -14.60
N ARG A 172 12.20 7.90 -15.48
CA ARG A 172 12.50 7.61 -16.90
C ARG A 172 11.38 6.84 -17.62
N ALA A 173 10.12 7.06 -17.26
CA ALA A 173 8.96 6.41 -17.89
C ALA A 173 8.96 6.57 -19.42
N ALA A 174 9.26 7.79 -19.90
CA ALA A 174 9.30 8.11 -21.33
C ALA A 174 10.46 7.43 -22.09
N ALA A 175 11.53 6.99 -21.40
CA ALA A 175 12.69 6.37 -22.03
C ALA A 175 12.45 4.90 -22.43
N GLY A 176 11.35 4.30 -21.97
CA GLY A 176 10.98 2.92 -22.28
C GLY A 176 11.61 1.89 -21.34
N PRO A 177 11.58 0.60 -21.75
CA PRO A 177 12.07 -0.50 -20.92
C PRO A 177 13.58 -0.42 -20.68
N ASP A 178 14.00 -0.56 -19.43
CA ASP A 178 15.41 -0.61 -19.03
C ASP A 178 15.63 -1.82 -18.09
N PRO A 179 16.37 -2.86 -18.50
CA PRO A 179 16.67 -4.00 -17.65
C PRO A 179 17.50 -3.68 -16.40
N LEU A 180 18.19 -2.54 -16.40
CA LEU A 180 19.03 -2.03 -15.31
C LEU A 180 18.39 -0.83 -14.61
N HIS A 181 17.06 -0.70 -14.70
CA HIS A 181 16.33 0.37 -14.05
C HIS A 181 16.59 0.35 -12.53
N GLU A 182 16.85 1.53 -11.95
CA GLU A 182 17.25 1.70 -10.55
C GLU A 182 16.26 1.11 -9.54
N VAL A 183 14.96 1.04 -9.91
CA VAL A 183 13.91 0.42 -9.08
C VAL A 183 14.21 -1.04 -8.75
N TYR A 184 14.81 -1.79 -9.68
CA TYR A 184 15.14 -3.19 -9.46
C TYR A 184 16.32 -3.35 -8.52
N ASP A 185 17.31 -2.45 -8.62
CA ASP A 185 18.50 -2.47 -7.77
C ASP A 185 18.15 -2.05 -6.35
N PHE A 186 17.28 -1.03 -6.19
CA PHE A 186 16.71 -0.66 -4.90
C PHE A 186 15.95 -1.80 -4.24
N ALA A 187 15.04 -2.46 -4.98
CA ALA A 187 14.22 -3.53 -4.43
C ALA A 187 15.05 -4.77 -4.05
N ASN A 188 16.03 -5.14 -4.86
CA ASN A 188 16.96 -6.23 -4.55
C ASN A 188 17.81 -5.89 -3.33
N TRP A 189 18.41 -4.70 -3.29
CA TRP A 189 19.20 -4.27 -2.14
C TRP A 189 18.38 -4.25 -0.85
N ALA A 190 17.15 -3.73 -0.89
CA ALA A 190 16.28 -3.70 0.29
C ALA A 190 15.92 -5.10 0.79
N ALA A 191 15.62 -6.03 -0.12
CA ALA A 191 15.37 -7.43 0.21
C ALA A 191 16.62 -8.12 0.79
N GLU A 192 17.80 -7.84 0.25
CA GLU A 192 19.08 -8.42 0.72
C GLU A 192 19.53 -7.90 2.09
N GLN A 193 19.21 -6.65 2.42
CA GLN A 193 19.55 -6.06 3.72
C GLN A 193 18.57 -6.44 4.83
N ALA A 194 17.36 -6.87 4.48
CA ALA A 194 16.32 -7.19 5.45
C ALA A 194 16.60 -8.54 6.16
N PRO A 195 16.12 -8.71 7.40
CA PRO A 195 16.09 -10.02 8.05
C PRO A 195 15.38 -11.08 7.18
N ALA A 196 15.76 -12.34 7.34
CA ALA A 196 15.26 -13.44 6.50
C ALA A 196 13.73 -13.65 6.60
N ASP A 197 13.11 -13.25 7.71
CA ASP A 197 11.67 -13.31 7.97
C ASP A 197 10.91 -12.03 7.57
N SER A 198 11.61 -11.02 7.05
CA SER A 198 11.02 -9.74 6.67
C SER A 198 10.20 -9.83 5.37
N PRO A 199 9.00 -9.24 5.31
CA PRO A 199 8.18 -9.19 4.10
C PRO A 199 8.82 -8.40 2.94
N LEU A 200 9.92 -7.69 3.19
CA LEU A 200 10.67 -7.01 2.14
C LEU A 200 11.27 -7.95 1.09
N ALA A 201 11.35 -9.26 1.37
CA ALA A 201 11.70 -10.27 0.37
C ALA A 201 10.80 -10.24 -0.89
N ILE A 202 9.57 -9.70 -0.78
CA ILE A 202 8.63 -9.56 -1.90
C ILE A 202 8.85 -8.27 -2.71
N LEU A 203 9.63 -7.29 -2.22
CA LEU A 203 9.86 -6.02 -2.92
C LEU A 203 10.28 -6.15 -4.39
N PRO A 204 11.17 -7.09 -4.78
CA PRO A 204 11.51 -7.28 -6.19
C PRO A 204 10.30 -7.63 -7.06
N VAL A 205 9.30 -8.34 -6.52
CA VAL A 205 8.05 -8.62 -7.24
C VAL A 205 7.23 -7.35 -7.46
N ILE A 206 7.13 -6.54 -6.42
CA ILE A 206 6.43 -5.25 -6.47
C ILE A 206 7.12 -4.31 -7.47
N ALA A 207 8.46 -4.27 -7.50
CA ALA A 207 9.22 -3.46 -8.46
C ALA A 207 8.93 -3.83 -9.92
N HIS A 208 8.81 -5.12 -10.22
CA HIS A 208 8.40 -5.58 -11.55
C HIS A 208 6.98 -5.16 -11.91
N ALA A 209 6.03 -5.28 -10.98
CA ALA A 209 4.65 -4.88 -11.19
C ALA A 209 4.48 -3.36 -11.36
N GLU A 210 5.16 -2.56 -10.53
CA GLU A 210 5.19 -1.10 -10.65
C GLU A 210 5.85 -0.65 -11.95
N ARG A 211 6.97 -1.27 -12.34
CA ARG A 211 7.62 -0.92 -13.60
C ARG A 211 6.76 -1.28 -14.80
N TYR A 212 6.08 -2.42 -14.77
CA TYR A 212 5.07 -2.76 -15.76
C TYR A 212 3.96 -1.69 -15.84
N ARG A 213 3.38 -1.29 -14.70
CA ARG A 213 2.33 -0.25 -14.65
C ARG A 213 2.78 1.02 -15.36
N VAL A 214 3.98 1.51 -15.04
CA VAL A 214 4.53 2.74 -15.61
C VAL A 214 4.81 2.61 -17.11
N LEU A 215 5.42 1.50 -17.54
CA LEU A 215 5.73 1.28 -18.95
C LEU A 215 4.47 1.13 -19.80
N ALA A 216 3.46 0.41 -19.30
CA ALA A 216 2.21 0.22 -20.01
C ALA A 216 1.40 1.53 -20.08
N ALA A 217 1.37 2.33 -19.01
CA ALA A 217 0.77 3.66 -19.02
C ALA A 217 1.46 4.62 -20.01
N ALA A 218 2.79 4.49 -20.18
CA ALA A 218 3.56 5.25 -21.17
C ALA A 218 3.49 4.68 -22.60
N GLY A 219 2.76 3.58 -22.82
CA GLY A 219 2.58 2.94 -24.14
C GLY A 219 3.77 2.10 -24.62
N HIS A 220 4.72 1.78 -23.74
CA HIS A 220 5.87 0.94 -24.05
C HIS A 220 5.60 -0.56 -23.88
N GLU A 221 4.54 -0.91 -23.15
CA GLU A 221 4.12 -2.29 -22.89
C GLU A 221 2.63 -2.46 -23.16
N PRO A 222 2.15 -3.67 -23.52
CA PRO A 222 0.73 -3.96 -23.64
C PRO A 222 -0.08 -3.61 -22.39
N ALA A 223 -1.26 -3.05 -22.59
CA ALA A 223 -2.17 -2.69 -21.50
C ALA A 223 -2.75 -3.92 -20.76
N ASP A 224 -2.71 -5.10 -21.38
CA ASP A 224 -3.03 -6.37 -20.72
C ASP A 224 -1.77 -6.95 -20.05
N PRO A 225 -1.73 -7.09 -18.71
CA PRO A 225 -0.57 -7.59 -17.98
C PRO A 225 -0.14 -9.01 -18.39
N ALA A 226 -1.09 -9.86 -18.78
CA ALA A 226 -0.78 -11.22 -19.23
C ALA A 226 -0.12 -11.24 -20.62
N ALA A 227 -0.44 -10.25 -21.47
CA ALA A 227 0.11 -10.12 -22.81
C ALA A 227 1.47 -9.40 -22.85
N SER A 228 1.86 -8.66 -21.81
CA SER A 228 3.10 -7.88 -21.81
C SER A 228 4.36 -8.72 -21.64
N GLY A 229 4.25 -9.96 -21.15
CA GLY A 229 5.41 -10.84 -21.00
C GLY A 229 6.47 -10.33 -20.00
N HIS A 230 6.13 -9.35 -19.16
CA HIS A 230 7.05 -8.74 -18.18
C HIS A 230 7.61 -9.75 -17.15
N TRP A 231 7.01 -10.93 -17.04
CA TRP A 231 7.48 -12.05 -16.21
C TRP A 231 8.27 -13.15 -16.96
N VAL A 232 8.44 -13.06 -18.28
CA VAL A 232 9.07 -14.12 -19.09
C VAL A 232 10.61 -14.09 -19.04
N GLY A 233 11.21 -12.94 -18.73
CA GLY A 233 12.67 -12.77 -18.70
C GLY A 233 13.38 -13.61 -17.63
N ARG A 234 14.68 -13.92 -17.83
CA ARG A 234 15.47 -14.68 -16.85
C ARG A 234 15.49 -14.04 -15.46
N ARG A 235 15.67 -12.70 -15.40
CA ARG A 235 15.66 -11.93 -14.14
C ARG A 235 14.31 -12.06 -13.42
N ALA A 236 13.21 -11.84 -14.15
CA ALA A 236 11.86 -11.92 -13.60
C ALA A 236 11.53 -13.33 -13.06
N ARG A 237 11.92 -14.39 -13.79
CA ARG A 237 11.78 -15.77 -13.30
C ARG A 237 12.58 -16.06 -12.05
N GLN A 238 13.80 -15.53 -11.94
CA GLN A 238 14.62 -15.70 -10.73
C GLN A 238 14.00 -14.96 -9.54
N VAL A 239 13.55 -13.71 -9.75
CA VAL A 239 12.83 -12.91 -8.76
C VAL A 239 11.60 -13.67 -8.26
N MET A 240 10.77 -14.16 -9.19
CA MET A 240 9.56 -14.87 -8.83
C MET A 240 9.84 -16.17 -8.08
N LYS A 241 10.86 -16.94 -8.50
CA LYS A 241 11.28 -18.15 -7.78
C LYS A 241 11.67 -17.81 -6.34
N SER A 242 12.59 -16.86 -6.15
CA SER A 242 13.07 -16.48 -4.81
C SER A 242 11.94 -15.97 -3.92
N ALA A 243 11.06 -15.11 -4.44
CA ALA A 243 9.93 -14.56 -3.67
C ALA A 243 8.88 -15.62 -3.32
N PHE A 244 8.61 -16.56 -4.24
CA PHE A 244 7.64 -17.63 -4.00
C PHE A 244 8.19 -18.69 -3.03
N ASP A 245 9.47 -19.07 -3.15
CA ASP A 245 10.14 -19.97 -2.20
C ASP A 245 10.13 -19.34 -0.79
N TRP A 246 10.47 -18.05 -0.68
CA TRP A 246 10.38 -17.32 0.59
C TRP A 246 8.95 -17.34 1.15
N TRP A 247 7.94 -17.06 0.30
CA TRP A 247 6.54 -17.08 0.73
C TRP A 247 6.07 -18.46 1.22
N LEU A 248 6.55 -19.55 0.61
CA LEU A 248 6.24 -20.91 1.04
C LEU A 248 6.82 -21.23 2.42
N GLU A 249 8.02 -20.72 2.71
CA GLU A 249 8.71 -20.88 3.99
C GLU A 249 8.21 -19.89 5.07
N TRP A 250 7.54 -18.83 4.64
CA TRP A 250 7.08 -17.78 5.54
C TRP A 250 5.82 -18.21 6.32
N GLU A 251 6.02 -18.55 7.59
CA GLU A 251 4.96 -18.97 8.52
C GLU A 251 4.27 -17.80 9.24
N HIS A 252 4.79 -16.57 9.13
CA HIS A 252 4.33 -15.42 9.91
C HIS A 252 3.15 -14.69 9.25
N GLU A 253 1.93 -15.19 9.43
CA GLU A 253 0.71 -14.50 9.01
C GLU A 253 0.40 -13.21 9.81
N GLY A 254 1.29 -12.75 10.69
CA GLY A 254 1.06 -11.60 11.57
C GLY A 254 1.31 -10.23 10.94
N HIS A 255 2.00 -10.13 9.80
CA HIS A 255 2.34 -8.81 9.25
C HIS A 255 1.08 -8.06 8.76
N PRO A 256 0.84 -6.79 9.19
CA PRO A 256 -0.40 -6.06 8.95
C PRO A 256 -0.71 -5.79 7.48
N ARG A 257 0.30 -5.85 6.61
CA ARG A 257 0.15 -5.57 5.17
C ARG A 257 0.38 -6.79 4.29
N ARG A 258 0.44 -8.00 4.85
CA ARG A 258 0.72 -9.23 4.09
C ARG A 258 -0.24 -9.48 2.93
N LEU A 259 -1.50 -9.07 3.08
CA LEU A 259 -2.50 -9.21 2.02
C LEU A 259 -2.23 -8.30 0.82
N VAL A 260 -1.49 -7.19 1.00
CA VAL A 260 -0.97 -6.41 -0.14
C VAL A 260 -0.01 -7.27 -0.94
N ASP A 261 0.97 -7.89 -0.28
CA ASP A 261 2.00 -8.69 -0.94
C ASP A 261 1.42 -9.93 -1.63
N LEU A 262 0.46 -10.59 -0.97
CA LEU A 262 -0.27 -11.72 -1.55
C LEU A 262 -1.00 -11.32 -2.83
N ASN A 263 -1.63 -10.14 -2.87
CA ASN A 263 -2.28 -9.65 -4.09
C ASN A 263 -1.26 -9.38 -5.21
N PHE A 264 -0.05 -8.86 -4.89
CA PHE A 264 1.04 -8.71 -5.86
C PHE A 264 1.56 -10.04 -6.38
N LEU A 265 1.81 -11.01 -5.50
CA LEU A 265 2.23 -12.36 -5.87
C LEU A 265 1.18 -13.06 -6.73
N ALA A 266 -0.09 -13.01 -6.35
CA ALA A 266 -1.17 -13.65 -7.10
C ALA A 266 -1.30 -13.05 -8.51
N HIS A 267 -1.26 -11.73 -8.61
CA HIS A 267 -1.25 -11.04 -9.90
C HIS A 267 -0.07 -11.48 -10.77
N ALA A 268 1.13 -11.57 -10.20
CA ALA A 268 2.29 -12.02 -10.94
C ALA A 268 2.16 -13.47 -11.41
N LYS A 269 1.67 -14.39 -10.57
CA LYS A 269 1.40 -15.79 -10.96
C LYS A 269 0.35 -15.93 -12.05
N VAL A 270 -0.67 -15.05 -12.06
CA VAL A 270 -1.64 -14.97 -13.15
C VAL A 270 -0.96 -14.52 -14.45
N CYS A 271 -0.10 -13.51 -14.40
CA CYS A 271 0.65 -13.03 -15.56
C CYS A 271 1.66 -14.06 -16.09
N GLU A 272 2.21 -14.91 -15.22
CA GLU A 272 3.07 -16.05 -15.60
C GLU A 272 2.30 -17.24 -16.19
N GLY A 273 0.97 -17.26 -16.09
CA GLY A 273 0.14 -18.41 -16.48
C GLY A 273 0.22 -19.59 -15.50
N ARG A 274 0.65 -19.36 -14.26
CA ARG A 274 0.82 -20.39 -13.20
C ARG A 274 -0.45 -20.53 -12.36
N GLY A 275 -1.54 -21.00 -12.99
CA GLY A 275 -2.88 -21.04 -12.38
C GLY A 275 -2.97 -21.77 -11.03
N ALA A 276 -2.27 -22.91 -10.86
CA ALA A 276 -2.30 -23.67 -9.62
C ALA A 276 -1.64 -22.93 -8.42
N GLU A 277 -0.52 -22.24 -8.66
CA GLU A 277 0.12 -21.42 -7.64
C GLU A 277 -0.70 -20.17 -7.32
N ALA A 278 -1.31 -19.57 -8.36
CA ALA A 278 -2.24 -18.47 -8.18
C ALA A 278 -3.45 -18.88 -7.32
N ALA A 279 -4.00 -20.08 -7.53
CA ALA A 279 -5.11 -20.60 -6.73
C ALA A 279 -4.78 -20.67 -5.23
N ALA A 280 -3.59 -21.17 -4.87
CA ALA A 280 -3.14 -21.22 -3.48
C ALA A 280 -3.07 -19.82 -2.85
N LEU A 281 -2.57 -18.83 -3.60
CA LEU A 281 -2.52 -17.44 -3.16
C LEU A 281 -3.93 -16.84 -3.01
N PHE A 282 -4.84 -17.08 -3.96
CA PHE A 282 -6.23 -16.61 -3.88
C PHE A 282 -6.99 -17.18 -2.68
N HIS A 283 -6.73 -18.43 -2.30
CA HIS A 283 -7.29 -19.00 -1.08
C HIS A 283 -6.84 -18.24 0.16
N ARG A 284 -5.56 -17.83 0.25
CA ARG A 284 -5.06 -17.02 1.39
C ARG A 284 -5.51 -15.57 1.34
N ILE A 285 -5.69 -14.98 0.16
CA ILE A 285 -6.22 -13.61 0.01
C ILE A 285 -7.67 -13.54 0.51
N GLY A 286 -8.47 -14.58 0.27
CA GLY A 286 -9.85 -14.64 0.74
C GLY A 286 -10.71 -13.50 0.20
N GLU A 287 -11.31 -12.73 1.10
CA GLU A 287 -12.20 -11.61 0.79
C GLU A 287 -11.50 -10.24 0.81
N HIS A 288 -10.16 -10.23 0.81
CA HIS A 288 -9.36 -9.01 0.96
C HIS A 288 -8.59 -8.66 -0.32
N PRO A 289 -9.26 -8.39 -1.46
CA PRO A 289 -8.57 -7.85 -2.62
C PRO A 289 -8.05 -6.44 -2.30
N THR A 290 -6.99 -6.04 -2.99
CA THR A 290 -6.45 -4.67 -2.94
C THR A 290 -6.61 -3.97 -4.29
N PRO A 291 -6.65 -2.63 -4.37
CA PRO A 291 -6.74 -1.95 -5.67
C PRO A 291 -5.54 -2.24 -6.57
N ALA A 292 -4.33 -2.02 -6.06
CA ALA A 292 -3.08 -2.43 -6.69
C ALA A 292 -2.76 -3.89 -6.31
N PRO A 293 -2.25 -4.72 -7.24
CA PRO A 293 -1.93 -4.40 -8.63
C PRO A 293 -3.08 -4.60 -9.63
N TRP A 294 -4.28 -4.98 -9.18
CA TRP A 294 -5.38 -5.34 -10.07
C TRP A 294 -5.90 -4.19 -10.94
N SER A 295 -5.60 -2.95 -10.55
CA SER A 295 -5.86 -1.76 -11.36
C SER A 295 -4.86 -1.54 -12.48
N TYR A 296 -3.79 -2.35 -12.63
CA TYR A 296 -2.69 -2.03 -13.55
C TYR A 296 -3.03 -2.36 -15.01
N PRO A 297 -2.60 -1.52 -15.97
CA PRO A 297 -2.13 -0.15 -15.75
C PRO A 297 -3.29 0.79 -15.40
N ASP A 298 -4.47 0.64 -16.02
CA ASP A 298 -5.67 1.46 -15.81
C ASP A 298 -6.96 0.62 -15.90
N ARG A 299 -6.97 -0.54 -15.24
CA ARG A 299 -8.10 -1.48 -15.19
C ARG A 299 -9.02 -1.16 -14.02
N ASP A 300 -10.29 -1.58 -14.12
CA ASP A 300 -11.15 -1.68 -12.94
C ASP A 300 -10.66 -2.85 -12.06
N PRO A 301 -10.14 -2.60 -10.84
CA PRO A 301 -9.46 -3.62 -10.06
C PRO A 301 -10.38 -4.74 -9.59
N TYR A 302 -11.64 -4.46 -9.28
CA TYR A 302 -12.51 -5.47 -8.68
C TYR A 302 -12.93 -6.54 -9.70
N PRO A 303 -13.41 -6.20 -10.91
CA PRO A 303 -13.61 -7.16 -11.97
C PRO A 303 -12.32 -7.90 -12.37
N ALA A 304 -11.17 -7.22 -12.39
CA ALA A 304 -9.89 -7.84 -12.72
C ALA A 304 -9.49 -8.92 -11.70
N PHE A 305 -9.57 -8.62 -10.40
CA PHE A 305 -9.33 -9.59 -9.33
C PHE A 305 -10.29 -10.78 -9.43
N ARG A 306 -11.60 -10.51 -9.57
CA ARG A 306 -12.63 -11.55 -9.65
C ARG A 306 -12.40 -12.48 -10.84
N ALA A 307 -12.15 -11.95 -12.03
CA ALA A 307 -11.90 -12.76 -13.22
C ALA A 307 -10.64 -13.63 -13.06
N ALA A 308 -9.56 -13.07 -12.51
CA ALA A 308 -8.33 -13.82 -12.27
C ALA A 308 -8.52 -14.93 -11.22
N ARG A 309 -9.21 -14.62 -10.12
CA ARG A 309 -9.57 -15.58 -9.07
C ARG A 309 -10.45 -16.70 -9.62
N ASP A 310 -11.51 -16.35 -10.34
CA ASP A 310 -12.49 -17.31 -10.81
C ASP A 310 -11.84 -18.27 -11.83
N HIS A 311 -10.94 -17.75 -12.68
CA HIS A 311 -10.14 -18.55 -13.61
C HIS A 311 -9.16 -19.49 -12.89
N ALA A 312 -8.39 -18.98 -11.92
CA ALA A 312 -7.41 -19.78 -11.18
C ALA A 312 -8.07 -20.90 -10.34
N LEU A 313 -9.27 -20.64 -9.81
CA LEU A 313 -10.03 -21.61 -9.01
C LEU A 313 -10.88 -22.58 -9.84
N GLY A 314 -10.87 -22.47 -11.18
CA GLY A 314 -11.66 -23.35 -12.06
C GLY A 314 -13.17 -23.16 -11.92
N THR A 315 -13.61 -21.94 -11.60
CA THR A 315 -15.04 -21.58 -11.41
C THR A 315 -15.67 -20.89 -12.62
N VAL A 316 -14.95 -20.84 -13.75
CA VAL A 316 -15.36 -20.28 -15.05
C VAL A 316 -15.37 -21.38 -16.10
#